data_AF-A0A6P0RF52-F1
#
_entry.id   AF-A0A6P0RF52-F1
#
_cell.length_a   1.000
_cell.length_b   1.000
_cell.length_c   1.000
_cell.angle_alpha   90.00
_cell.angle_beta   90.00
_cell.angle_gamma   90.00
#
_symmetry.space_group_name_H-M   'P 1'
#
loop_
_entity.id
_entity.type
_entity.pdbx_description
1 polymer ?
#
loop_
_entity_poly.entity_id
_entity_poly.type
_entity_poly.pdbx_seq_one_letter_code
_entity_poly.pdbx_strand_id
1 'polypeptide(L)'
;MEEKYNFILSIYISLLKHHYLKYYPIESELEKQKIDTILFCLRPGLHSLPLSSLHDGEKFLIEKYSVTLIPAFNMIKTDYNQRKNLQVLGMGASEFIGHQSLPAVPTELKQITQKSWQGKSFINQDFTI
;
A
#
# COMPACT_ATOMS: atom_id res chain seq x y z
N MET A 1 -2.00 26.35 5.38
CA MET A 1 -0.91 25.88 4.48
C MET A 1 0.36 25.55 5.24
N GLU A 2 0.65 26.27 6.33
CA GLU A 2 1.85 26.13 7.17
C GLU A 2 1.95 24.79 7.92
N GLU A 3 0.83 24.26 8.42
CA GLU A 3 0.77 22.92 9.05
C GLU A 3 1.22 21.79 8.12
N LYS A 4 0.89 21.88 6.82
CA LYS A 4 1.24 20.87 5.83
C LYS A 4 2.75 20.81 5.55
N TYR A 5 3.44 21.94 5.69
CA TYR A 5 4.90 22.02 5.55
C TYR A 5 5.61 21.55 6.82
N ASN A 6 5.08 21.89 7.99
CA ASN A 6 5.57 21.35 9.27
C ASN A 6 5.41 19.82 9.35
N PHE A 7 4.34 19.27 8.76
CA PHE A 7 4.10 17.83 8.63
C PHE A 7 5.18 17.11 7.80
N ILE A 8 5.49 17.61 6.60
CA ILE A 8 6.51 17.03 5.72
C ILE A 8 7.91 17.16 6.33
N LEU A 9 8.20 18.30 6.98
CA LEU A 9 9.50 18.55 7.60
C LEU A 9 9.71 17.68 8.85
N SER A 10 8.67 17.46 9.66
CA SER A 10 8.71 16.60 10.86
C SER A 10 9.00 15.14 10.53
N ILE A 11 8.32 14.57 9.52
CA ILE A 11 8.59 13.21 9.04
C ILE A 11 10.03 13.09 8.51
N TYR A 12 10.47 14.06 7.70
CA TYR A 12 11.81 14.06 7.13
C TYR A 12 12.93 14.15 8.19
N ILE A 13 12.78 15.02 9.20
CA ILE A 13 13.73 15.17 10.30
C ILE A 13 13.79 13.90 11.17
N SER A 14 12.66 13.26 11.43
CA SER A 14 12.60 12.00 12.20
C SER A 14 13.34 10.86 11.49
N LEU A 15 13.23 10.78 10.16
CA LEU A 15 13.89 9.75 9.35
C LEU A 15 15.40 9.95 9.22
N LEU A 16 15.87 11.21 9.24
CA LEU A 16 17.29 11.54 9.11
C LEU A 16 18.07 11.41 10.43
N LYS A 17 17.41 11.53 11.58
CA LYS A 17 18.15 11.65 12.85
C LYS A 17 18.40 10.31 13.56
N HIS A 18 17.47 9.36 13.60
CA HIS A 18 17.65 8.13 14.40
C HIS A 18 16.95 6.90 13.79
N HIS A 19 17.50 5.72 14.09
CA HIS A 19 17.09 4.36 13.72
C HIS A 19 15.63 3.94 14.03
N TYR A 20 14.67 4.86 14.20
CA TYR A 20 13.33 4.52 14.68
C TYR A 20 12.23 5.20 13.86
N LEU A 21 11.53 4.36 13.11
CA LEU A 21 10.32 4.64 12.34
C LEU A 21 9.13 4.90 13.29
N LYS A 22 8.95 6.11 13.82
CA LYS A 22 7.85 6.46 14.77
C LYS A 22 6.86 7.47 14.20
N TYR A 23 5.55 7.30 14.48
CA TYR A 23 4.47 8.20 14.04
C TYR A 23 3.67 8.86 15.19
N TYR A 24 4.12 8.68 16.43
CA TYR A 24 3.44 9.11 17.66
C TYR A 24 2.89 10.56 17.71
N PRO A 25 3.54 11.60 17.13
CA PRO A 25 3.08 12.99 17.31
C PRO A 25 1.67 13.30 16.79
N ILE A 26 1.11 12.49 15.90
CA ILE A 26 -0.19 12.74 15.25
C ILE A 26 -1.29 11.78 15.69
N GLU A 27 -0.96 10.75 16.47
CA GLU A 27 -1.86 9.65 16.79
C GLU A 27 -3.11 10.12 17.55
N SER A 28 -2.93 11.00 18.53
CA SER A 28 -4.03 11.57 19.31
C SER A 28 -5.06 12.30 18.43
N GLU A 29 -4.60 13.02 17.39
CA GLU A 29 -5.51 13.72 16.48
C GLU A 29 -6.19 12.75 15.51
N LEU A 30 -5.47 11.73 15.01
CA LEU A 30 -6.05 10.69 14.17
C LEU A 30 -7.18 9.93 14.89
N GLU A 31 -6.97 9.58 16.16
CA GLU A 31 -7.97 8.90 16.98
C GLU A 31 -9.16 9.81 17.29
N LYS A 32 -8.91 11.07 17.66
CA LYS A 32 -9.96 12.07 17.93
C LYS A 32 -10.87 12.31 16.72
N GLN A 33 -10.28 12.38 15.53
CA GLN A 33 -11.00 12.57 14.26
C GLN A 33 -11.58 11.26 13.70
N LYS A 34 -11.35 10.12 14.38
CA LYS A 34 -11.79 8.78 13.95
C LYS A 34 -11.32 8.42 12.54
N ILE A 35 -10.06 8.75 12.24
CA ILE A 35 -9.44 8.42 10.96
C ILE A 35 -9.15 6.93 10.91
N ASP A 36 -9.55 6.29 9.82
CA ASP A 36 -9.32 4.87 9.53
C ASP A 36 -8.30 4.66 8.40
N THR A 37 -8.10 5.66 7.53
CA THR A 37 -7.20 5.61 6.37
C THR A 37 -6.24 6.80 6.33
N ILE A 38 -4.95 6.52 6.14
CA ILE A 38 -3.89 7.52 6.00
C ILE A 38 -3.32 7.47 4.57
N LEU A 39 -3.41 8.61 3.88
CA LEU A 39 -2.88 8.80 2.54
C LEU A 39 -1.53 9.53 2.60
N PHE A 40 -0.49 8.89 2.10
CA PHE A 40 0.85 9.47 1.98
C PHE A 40 1.09 9.96 0.56
N CYS A 41 1.38 11.24 0.40
CA CYS A 41 1.85 11.84 -0.86
C CYS A 41 3.32 12.24 -0.66
N LEU A 42 4.24 11.34 -1.02
CA LEU A 42 5.66 11.50 -0.74
C LEU A 42 6.44 12.07 -1.94
N ARG A 43 7.51 12.81 -1.66
CA ARG A 43 8.45 13.27 -2.70
C ARG A 43 9.24 12.10 -3.29
N PRO A 44 9.75 12.24 -4.53
CA PRO A 44 10.73 11.31 -5.09
C PRO A 44 11.89 11.08 -4.11
N GLY A 45 12.30 9.82 -3.95
CA GLY A 45 13.32 9.40 -2.99
C GLY A 45 12.80 8.97 -1.61
N LEU A 46 11.54 9.28 -1.25
CA LEU A 46 10.91 8.78 -0.03
C LEU A 46 9.95 7.61 -0.28
N HIS A 47 9.70 7.24 -1.54
CA HIS A 47 8.78 6.15 -1.90
C HIS A 47 9.26 4.76 -1.43
N SER A 48 10.56 4.61 -1.16
CA SER A 48 11.15 3.39 -0.59
C SER A 48 10.97 3.28 0.92
N LEU A 49 10.41 4.29 1.58
CA LEU A 49 10.21 4.28 3.02
C LEU A 49 9.13 3.26 3.39
N PRO A 50 9.40 2.32 4.32
CA PRO A 50 8.41 1.36 4.77
C PRO A 50 7.45 2.03 5.77
N LEU A 51 6.55 2.88 5.26
CA LEU A 51 5.55 3.62 6.05
C LEU A 51 4.67 2.69 6.91
N SER A 52 4.34 1.51 6.37
CA SER A 52 3.58 0.48 7.10
C SER A 52 4.30 -0.03 8.34
N SER A 53 5.63 0.08 8.39
CA SER A 53 6.48 -0.33 9.51
C SER A 53 6.77 0.79 10.50
N LEU A 54 6.19 1.99 10.31
CA LEU A 54 6.17 3.01 11.35
C LEU A 54 5.44 2.43 12.57
N HIS A 55 5.95 2.60 13.78
CA HIS A 55 5.37 2.03 14.99
C HIS A 55 5.32 3.05 16.14
N ASP A 56 4.36 2.88 17.05
CA ASP A 56 4.27 3.67 18.29
C ASP A 56 5.18 3.11 19.42
N GLY A 57 5.66 1.87 19.24
CA GLY A 57 6.44 1.13 20.24
C GLY A 57 5.78 -0.21 20.59
N GLU A 58 4.47 -0.33 20.36
CA GLU A 58 3.66 -1.52 20.60
C GLU A 58 3.07 -2.09 19.31
N LYS A 59 2.57 -1.22 18.42
CA LYS A 59 1.93 -1.57 17.16
C LYS A 59 2.52 -0.82 15.99
N PHE A 60 2.51 -1.47 14.83
CA PHE A 60 2.79 -0.88 13.54
C PHE A 60 1.59 -0.10 13.01
N LEU A 61 1.85 0.90 12.18
CA LEU A 61 0.85 1.78 11.60
C LEU A 61 -0.20 1.00 10.81
N ILE A 62 0.23 -0.04 10.08
CA ILE A 62 -0.65 -0.91 9.29
C ILE A 62 -1.60 -1.76 10.16
N GLU A 63 -1.29 -1.94 11.44
CA GLU A 63 -2.15 -2.67 12.38
C GLU A 63 -3.28 -1.79 12.93
N LYS A 64 -3.12 -0.46 12.87
CA LYS A 64 -4.10 0.51 13.37
C LYS A 64 -4.88 1.19 12.25
N TYR A 65 -4.26 1.43 11.10
CA TYR A 65 -4.81 2.23 10.01
C TYR A 65 -4.62 1.55 8.65
N SER A 66 -5.56 1.79 7.74
CA SER A 66 -5.33 1.54 6.31
C SER A 66 -4.30 2.54 5.79
N VAL A 67 -3.22 2.06 5.19
CA VAL A 67 -2.12 2.91 4.70
C VAL A 67 -2.08 2.85 3.18
N THR A 68 -2.02 4.01 2.52
CA THR A 68 -1.92 4.09 1.05
C THR A 68 -0.93 5.16 0.61
N LEU A 69 -0.08 4.82 -0.35
CA LEU A 69 0.79 5.77 -1.04
C LEU A 69 0.07 6.27 -2.31
N ILE A 70 -0.01 7.60 -2.47
CA ILE A 70 -0.60 8.24 -3.64
C ILE A 70 0.47 9.00 -4.41
N PRO A 71 0.46 8.97 -5.76
CA PRO A 71 1.41 9.73 -6.56
C PRO A 71 1.14 11.24 -6.49
N ALA A 72 -0.13 11.63 -6.46
CA ALA A 72 -0.58 13.02 -6.29
C ALA A 72 -2.06 13.05 -5.85
N PHE A 73 -2.48 14.14 -5.18
CA PHE A 73 -3.86 14.32 -4.71
C PHE A 73 -4.89 14.40 -5.85
N ASN A 74 -4.51 14.83 -7.04
CA ASN A 74 -5.38 14.87 -8.22
C ASN A 74 -5.45 13.54 -8.99
N MET A 75 -4.69 12.53 -8.57
CA MET A 75 -4.66 11.20 -9.18
C MET A 75 -5.44 10.15 -8.37
N ILE A 76 -6.17 10.58 -7.34
CA ILE A 76 -7.08 9.71 -6.60
C ILE A 76 -8.53 10.07 -6.92
N LYS A 77 -9.37 9.04 -6.97
CA LYS A 77 -10.82 9.20 -6.90
C LYS A 77 -11.24 9.20 -5.44
N THR A 78 -11.74 10.33 -4.97
CA THR A 78 -12.24 10.48 -3.60
C THR A 78 -13.72 10.08 -3.47
N ASP A 79 -14.39 9.76 -4.59
CA ASP A 79 -15.78 9.28 -4.56
C ASP A 79 -15.81 7.79 -4.15
N TYR A 80 -16.05 7.55 -2.86
CA TYR A 80 -16.24 6.19 -2.39
C TYR A 80 -17.60 5.66 -2.83
N ASN A 81 -17.60 4.81 -3.84
CA ASN A 81 -18.74 4.00 -4.22
C ASN A 81 -18.50 2.56 -3.78
N GLN A 82 -19.35 2.04 -2.89
CA GLN A 82 -19.25 0.66 -2.42
C GLN A 82 -19.50 -0.30 -3.60
N ARG A 83 -18.42 -0.87 -4.15
CA ARG A 83 -18.51 -1.80 -5.28
C ARG A 83 -18.93 -3.18 -4.76
N LYS A 84 -20.18 -3.55 -5.05
CA LYS A 84 -20.71 -4.90 -4.80
C LYS A 84 -20.27 -5.83 -5.94
N ASN A 85 -20.04 -7.11 -5.62
CA ASN A 85 -19.68 -8.16 -6.58
C ASN A 85 -18.40 -7.88 -7.39
N LEU A 86 -17.36 -7.34 -6.73
CA LEU A 86 -16.04 -7.19 -7.34
C LEU A 86 -15.50 -8.55 -7.80
N GLN A 87 -15.09 -8.63 -9.06
CA GLN A 87 -14.36 -9.76 -9.60
C GLN A 87 -12.88 -9.45 -9.66
N VAL A 88 -12.05 -10.46 -9.40
CA VAL A 88 -10.59 -10.34 -9.50
C VAL A 88 -10.13 -10.78 -10.88
N LEU A 89 -9.17 -10.04 -11.44
CA LEU A 89 -8.41 -10.44 -12.60
C LEU A 89 -7.00 -10.79 -12.13
N GLY A 90 -6.69 -12.08 -12.08
CA GLY A 90 -5.37 -12.59 -11.73
C GLY A 90 -4.52 -12.77 -12.99
N MET A 91 -3.30 -12.24 -12.98
CA MET A 91 -2.34 -12.42 -14.08
C MET A 91 -1.00 -12.80 -13.47
N GLY A 92 -0.29 -13.74 -14.08
CA GLY A 92 1.03 -14.14 -13.59
C GLY A 92 1.83 -14.90 -14.64
N ALA A 93 3.15 -14.85 -14.50
CA ALA A 93 4.08 -15.62 -15.32
C ALA A 93 4.80 -16.65 -14.45
N SER A 94 4.78 -17.91 -14.87
CA SER A 94 5.54 -19.00 -14.25
C SER A 94 6.82 -19.30 -15.01
N GLU A 95 6.89 -18.93 -16.28
CA GLU A 95 7.98 -19.22 -17.20
C GLU A 95 8.70 -17.94 -17.61
N PHE A 96 10.03 -17.98 -17.60
CA PHE A 96 10.87 -16.83 -17.91
C PHE A 96 12.06 -17.24 -18.79
N ILE A 97 12.44 -16.37 -19.72
CA ILE A 97 13.68 -16.52 -20.51
C ILE A 97 14.81 -15.83 -19.73
N GLY A 98 15.88 -16.56 -19.43
CA GLY A 98 17.05 -16.01 -18.72
C GLY A 98 16.88 -15.83 -17.21
N HIS A 99 15.76 -16.27 -16.64
CA HIS A 99 15.50 -16.26 -15.19
C HIS A 99 14.93 -17.59 -14.73
N GLN A 100 14.99 -17.85 -13.43
CA GLN A 100 14.43 -19.05 -12.83
C GLN A 100 12.90 -19.05 -12.91
N SER A 101 12.30 -20.18 -13.28
CA SER A 101 10.86 -20.36 -13.30
C SER A 101 10.23 -20.25 -11.91
N LEU A 102 8.98 -19.77 -11.86
CA LEU A 102 8.17 -19.65 -10.65
C LEU A 102 6.95 -20.60 -10.74
N PRO A 103 7.16 -21.92 -10.54
CA PRO A 103 6.12 -22.93 -10.79
C PRO A 103 4.93 -22.88 -9.82
N ALA A 104 5.02 -22.09 -8.75
CA ALA A 104 3.93 -21.90 -7.80
C ALA A 104 2.84 -20.92 -8.31
N VAL A 105 3.16 -20.06 -9.27
CA VAL A 105 2.25 -19.01 -9.79
C VAL A 105 0.90 -19.54 -10.26
N PRO A 106 0.78 -20.65 -11.03
CA PRO A 106 -0.52 -21.20 -11.40
C PRO A 106 -1.36 -21.60 -10.18
N THR A 107 -0.72 -22.13 -9.13
CA THR A 107 -1.39 -22.55 -7.90
C THR A 107 -1.89 -21.34 -7.12
N GLU A 108 -1.08 -20.29 -7.01
CA GLU A 108 -1.44 -19.02 -6.36
C GLU A 108 -2.61 -18.34 -7.07
N LEU A 109 -2.54 -18.21 -8.41
CA LEU A 109 -3.63 -17.65 -9.21
C LEU A 109 -4.94 -18.41 -9.02
N LYS A 110 -4.87 -19.74 -8.93
CA LYS A 110 -6.04 -20.58 -8.63
C LYS A 110 -6.59 -20.30 -7.23
N GLN A 111 -5.75 -20.16 -6.21
CA GLN A 111 -6.23 -19.81 -4.86
C GLN A 111 -6.95 -18.46 -4.88
N ILE A 112 -6.35 -17.45 -5.51
CA ILE A 112 -6.89 -16.09 -5.55
C ILE A 112 -8.23 -16.05 -6.29
N THR A 113 -8.30 -16.60 -7.50
CA THR A 113 -9.44 -16.39 -8.42
C THR A 113 -10.60 -17.38 -8.28
N GLN A 114 -10.38 -18.48 -7.53
CA GLN A 114 -11.40 -19.53 -7.37
C GLN A 114 -11.76 -19.81 -5.91
N LYS A 115 -10.84 -19.63 -4.96
CA LYS A 115 -11.11 -19.93 -3.55
C LYS A 115 -11.37 -18.69 -2.71
N SER A 116 -10.52 -17.66 -2.84
CA SER A 116 -10.62 -16.45 -2.02
C SER A 116 -11.55 -15.40 -2.62
N TRP A 117 -11.51 -15.27 -3.95
CA TRP A 117 -12.33 -14.33 -4.71
C TRP A 117 -12.92 -15.02 -5.94
N GLN A 118 -13.92 -14.40 -6.56
CA GLN A 118 -14.44 -14.83 -7.86
C GLN A 118 -13.72 -14.04 -8.95
N GLY A 119 -13.22 -14.71 -9.98
CA GLY A 119 -12.40 -14.02 -10.98
C GLY A 119 -12.00 -14.85 -12.18
N LYS A 120 -11.18 -14.23 -13.04
CA LYS A 120 -10.51 -14.89 -14.16
C LYS A 120 -9.01 -14.85 -13.94
N SER A 121 -8.31 -15.87 -14.44
CA SER A 121 -6.85 -15.95 -14.41
C SER A 121 -6.28 -16.06 -15.82
N PHE A 122 -5.18 -15.38 -16.08
CA PHE A 122 -4.39 -15.50 -17.31
C PHE A 122 -2.94 -15.83 -16.92
N ILE A 123 -2.30 -16.73 -17.67
CA ILE A 123 -0.96 -17.21 -17.36
C ILE A 123 -0.01 -17.06 -18.56
N ASN A 124 1.24 -16.71 -18.29
CA ASN A 124 2.29 -16.56 -19.30
C ASN A 124 1.84 -15.68 -20.49
N GLN A 125 1.84 -16.20 -21.72
CA GLN A 125 1.47 -15.43 -22.91
C GLN A 125 -0.03 -15.07 -22.99
N ASP A 126 -0.87 -15.63 -22.12
CA ASP A 126 -2.32 -15.39 -22.17
C ASP A 126 -2.71 -13.97 -21.68
N PHE A 127 -1.82 -13.23 -21.02
CA PHE A 127 -2.09 -11.85 -20.57
C PHE A 127 -1.38 -10.76 -21.39
N THR A 128 -0.61 -11.12 -22.43
CA THR A 128 -0.02 -10.16 -23.38
C THR A 128 -1.01 -9.81 -24.49
N ILE A 129 -1.17 -8.51 -24.79
CA ILE A 129 -1.97 -7.97 -25.90
C ILE A 129 -1.16 -8.00 -27.19
#